data_AF-A0A7W7P377-F1
#
_entry.id   AF-A0A7W7P377-F1
#
_cell.length_a   1.000
_cell.length_b   1.000
_cell.length_c   1.000
_cell.angle_alpha   90.00
_cell.angle_beta   90.00
_cell.angle_gamma   90.00
#
_symmetry.space_group_name_H-M   'P 1'
#
loop_
_entity.id
_entity.type
_entity.pdbx_description
1 polymer ?
#
loop_
_entity_poly.entity_id
_entity_poly.type
_entity_poly.pdbx_seq_one_letter_code
_entity_poly.pdbx_strand_id
1 'polypeptide(L)'
;MTPRRRKSTPNEYQQIIRGLSDRIVEAQTPIRVLDAIKWDDGIRDDFLKGRGKHAPKVDRAYYDGRPLSFDSSAKKQEFQNIERDITRHLGQFNPVGQIMRRMCKEYRMVIRMLEARGTQDFGLISQELYGSASDAFHAGDPTLADLGLMLSDYLNNIADRGDLKDEPKTLTASDAVRMLQERLNKVFDGKEDTIRVFESDGIVADAAAGADYIKVRADAMFNERDVRALEVHEGLVHVGTTLNGLNQPICTFLAKGPPSSTVTQEGLAILMEVIAFASYPTRLRKLTNRTRAIHMAEEGADFLEVFNFYREQNYSAESSYQNASRVFRGSTPSGLPFTKDLSYLKGFILIYNYIQLAVRKGKLEQIPLLFCGKATLEDMRTLRQLVDEGLVVPPKYLPPQFRDLNALSAWMCFSNFLNHLSLDRIEADYANIL
;
A
#
# COMPACT_ATOMS: atom_id res chain seq x y z
N MET A 1 36.46 8.83 -15.35
CA MET A 1 35.70 8.95 -16.63
C MET A 1 34.86 7.69 -16.81
N THR A 2 33.59 7.73 -16.41
CA THR A 2 32.64 6.65 -16.68
C THR A 2 32.27 6.69 -18.17
N PRO A 3 32.39 5.59 -18.92
CA PRO A 3 32.02 5.60 -20.33
C PRO A 3 30.52 5.86 -20.42
N ARG A 4 30.13 6.91 -21.16
CA ARG A 4 28.73 7.11 -21.57
C ARG A 4 28.26 5.82 -22.26
N ARG A 5 27.41 5.03 -21.58
CA ARG A 5 26.68 3.92 -22.20
C ARG A 5 25.92 4.52 -23.39
N ARG A 6 26.36 4.24 -24.62
CA ARG A 6 25.55 4.44 -25.83
C ARG A 6 24.22 3.73 -25.56
N LYS A 7 23.08 4.43 -25.67
CA LYS A 7 21.77 3.79 -25.70
C LYS A 7 21.79 2.81 -26.88
N SER A 8 21.98 1.52 -26.62
CA SER A 8 21.86 0.50 -27.67
C SER A 8 20.40 0.40 -28.05
N THR A 9 20.11 0.36 -29.35
CA THR A 9 18.76 0.09 -29.85
C THR A 9 18.25 -1.21 -29.23
N PRO A 10 17.02 -1.25 -28.68
CA PRO A 10 16.48 -2.47 -28.09
C PRO A 10 16.48 -3.61 -29.10
N ASN A 11 16.96 -4.79 -28.70
CA ASN A 11 16.90 -5.98 -29.56
C ASN A 11 15.45 -6.50 -29.69
N GLU A 12 15.21 -7.41 -30.62
CA GLU A 12 13.85 -7.95 -30.88
C GLU A 12 13.17 -8.49 -29.62
N TYR A 13 13.90 -9.25 -28.79
CA TYR A 13 13.39 -9.77 -27.52
C TYR A 13 12.96 -8.65 -26.55
N GLN A 14 13.75 -7.60 -26.42
CA GLN A 14 13.43 -6.43 -25.59
C GLN A 14 12.21 -5.66 -26.14
N GLN A 15 12.08 -5.56 -27.46
CA GLN A 15 10.93 -4.92 -28.10
C GLN A 15 9.64 -5.71 -27.84
N ILE A 16 9.70 -7.04 -27.88
CA ILE A 16 8.56 -7.92 -27.54
C ILE A 16 8.14 -7.71 -26.09
N ILE A 17 9.08 -7.76 -25.13
CA ILE A 17 8.78 -7.53 -23.72
C ILE A 17 8.12 -6.17 -23.52
N ARG A 18 8.71 -5.12 -24.10
CA ARG A 18 8.19 -3.77 -23.99
C ARG A 18 6.77 -3.65 -24.54
N GLY A 19 6.52 -4.19 -25.73
CA GLY A 19 5.19 -4.15 -26.35
C GLY A 19 4.12 -4.87 -25.54
N LEU A 20 4.44 -6.03 -24.95
CA LEU A 20 3.53 -6.75 -24.06
C LEU A 20 3.30 -6.01 -22.74
N SER A 21 4.38 -5.43 -22.20
CA SER A 21 4.37 -4.63 -20.99
C SER A 21 3.50 -3.38 -21.13
N ASP A 22 3.65 -2.64 -22.24
CA ASP A 22 2.85 -1.44 -22.53
C ASP A 22 1.35 -1.76 -22.63
N ARG A 23 1.00 -2.90 -23.25
CA ARG A 23 -0.40 -3.38 -23.32
C ARG A 23 -1.01 -3.62 -21.94
N ILE A 24 -0.25 -4.13 -20.96
CA ILE A 24 -0.73 -4.31 -19.58
C ILE A 24 -1.02 -2.94 -18.94
N VAL A 25 -0.10 -1.99 -19.11
CA VAL A 25 -0.21 -0.62 -18.56
C VAL A 25 -1.46 0.08 -19.12
N GLU A 26 -1.68 -0.04 -20.43
CA GLU A 26 -2.86 0.51 -21.11
C GLU A 26 -4.15 -0.16 -20.63
N ALA A 27 -4.20 -1.51 -20.62
CA ALA A 27 -5.36 -2.27 -20.19
C ALA A 27 -5.78 -1.94 -18.75
N GLN A 28 -4.82 -1.74 -17.83
CA GLN A 28 -5.10 -1.42 -16.43
C GLN A 28 -5.71 -0.03 -16.22
N THR A 29 -5.37 0.95 -17.07
CA THR A 29 -5.64 2.38 -16.85
C THR A 29 -7.08 2.75 -16.46
N PRO A 30 -8.14 2.19 -17.08
CA PRO A 30 -9.53 2.49 -16.68
C PRO A 30 -9.96 1.86 -15.34
N ILE A 31 -9.20 0.90 -14.79
CA ILE A 31 -9.59 0.15 -13.59
C ILE A 31 -9.21 0.94 -12.34
N ARG A 32 -10.17 1.71 -11.81
CA ARG A 32 -10.04 2.52 -10.59
C ARG A 32 -10.79 1.86 -9.43
N VAL A 33 -10.15 0.92 -8.74
CA VAL A 33 -10.78 0.09 -7.69
C VAL A 33 -11.46 0.95 -6.61
N LEU A 34 -10.74 1.93 -6.04
CA LEU A 34 -11.26 2.74 -4.95
C LEU A 34 -12.45 3.60 -5.38
N ASP A 35 -12.45 4.11 -6.61
CA ASP A 35 -13.58 4.87 -7.15
C ASP A 35 -14.79 3.98 -7.45
N ALA A 36 -14.56 2.73 -7.86
CA ALA A 36 -15.62 1.78 -8.15
C ALA A 36 -16.32 1.25 -6.89
N ILE A 37 -15.66 1.26 -5.73
CA ILE A 37 -16.23 0.67 -4.50
C ILE A 37 -16.76 1.72 -3.50
N LYS A 38 -16.44 3.01 -3.68
CA LYS A 38 -16.84 4.05 -2.71
C LYS A 38 -18.35 4.21 -2.60
N TRP A 39 -18.81 4.51 -1.40
CA TRP A 39 -20.18 4.96 -1.15
C TRP A 39 -20.27 6.46 -1.40
N ASP A 40 -21.43 6.94 -1.83
CA ASP A 40 -21.66 8.37 -2.02
C ASP A 40 -21.83 9.12 -0.69
N ASP A 41 -21.73 10.45 -0.77
CA ASP A 41 -21.84 11.33 0.40
C ASP A 41 -23.25 11.32 1.01
N GLY A 42 -24.29 11.00 0.24
CA GLY A 42 -25.65 10.85 0.75
C GLY A 42 -25.80 9.70 1.73
N ILE A 43 -25.10 8.57 1.52
CA ILE A 43 -25.05 7.45 2.47
C ILE A 43 -24.45 7.90 3.81
N ARG A 44 -23.37 8.70 3.75
CA ARG A 44 -22.73 9.28 4.93
C ARG A 44 -23.65 10.24 5.65
N ASP A 45 -24.26 11.17 4.92
CA ASP A 45 -25.11 12.20 5.48
C ASP A 45 -26.36 11.61 6.14
N ASP A 46 -27.00 10.61 5.52
CA ASP A 46 -28.14 9.89 6.09
C ASP A 46 -27.75 9.21 7.41
N PHE A 47 -26.62 8.48 7.43
CA PHE A 47 -26.13 7.80 8.61
C PHE A 47 -25.81 8.76 9.77
N LEU A 48 -25.13 9.87 9.48
CA LEU A 48 -24.76 10.87 10.49
C LEU A 48 -25.99 11.63 11.00
N LYS A 49 -26.95 11.98 10.13
CA LYS A 49 -28.25 12.57 10.54
C LYS A 49 -29.03 11.59 11.43
N GLY A 50 -28.99 10.31 11.11
CA GLY A 50 -29.53 9.22 11.92
C GLY A 50 -28.78 8.93 13.23
N ARG A 51 -27.70 9.67 13.51
CA ARG A 51 -26.83 9.52 14.70
C ARG A 51 -26.26 8.10 14.84
N GLY A 52 -26.01 7.43 13.72
CA GLY A 52 -25.44 6.08 13.69
C GLY A 52 -26.33 4.99 14.28
N LYS A 53 -27.65 5.18 14.29
CA LYS A 53 -28.61 4.22 14.85
C LYS A 53 -29.13 3.18 13.86
N HIS A 54 -28.86 3.36 12.57
CA HIS A 54 -29.28 2.45 11.52
C HIS A 54 -28.11 2.18 10.58
N ALA A 55 -28.08 0.98 10.00
CA ALA A 55 -27.06 0.64 9.02
C ALA A 55 -27.17 1.56 7.78
N PRO A 56 -26.05 1.85 7.10
CA PRO A 56 -26.05 2.49 5.80
C PRO A 56 -26.92 1.72 4.79
N LYS A 57 -27.72 2.41 3.98
CA LYS A 57 -28.61 1.76 3.00
C LYS A 57 -27.86 1.39 1.72
N VAL A 58 -26.99 0.40 1.81
CA VAL A 58 -26.18 -0.10 0.69
C VAL A 58 -26.41 -1.60 0.53
N ASP A 59 -27.03 -1.99 -0.57
CA ASP A 59 -27.27 -3.38 -0.94
C ASP A 59 -26.74 -3.66 -2.35
N ARG A 60 -27.11 -4.80 -2.95
CA ARG A 60 -26.73 -5.11 -4.33
C ARG A 60 -27.33 -4.11 -5.33
N ALA A 61 -28.57 -3.69 -5.13
CA ALA A 61 -29.26 -2.76 -6.02
C ALA A 61 -28.57 -1.38 -6.06
N TYR A 62 -28.00 -0.93 -4.95
CA TYR A 62 -27.15 0.26 -4.90
C TYR A 62 -25.99 0.20 -5.93
N TYR A 63 -25.32 -0.95 -6.05
CA TYR A 63 -24.22 -1.12 -7.00
C TYR A 63 -24.70 -1.38 -8.43
N ASP A 64 -25.83 -2.05 -8.62
CA ASP A 64 -26.42 -2.25 -9.95
C ASP A 64 -26.84 -0.90 -10.58
N GLY A 65 -27.28 0.06 -9.76
CA GLY A 65 -27.52 1.45 -10.17
C GLY A 65 -26.25 2.27 -10.43
N ARG A 66 -25.05 1.71 -10.19
CA ARG A 66 -23.74 2.37 -10.31
C ARG A 66 -22.78 1.50 -11.14
N PRO A 67 -22.99 1.43 -12.47
CA PRO A 67 -22.20 0.58 -13.35
C PRO A 67 -20.71 0.97 -13.32
N LEU A 68 -19.85 0.01 -13.66
CA LEU A 68 -18.42 0.26 -13.80
C LEU A 68 -18.17 1.26 -14.94
N SER A 69 -17.13 2.08 -14.82
CA SER A 69 -16.73 3.07 -15.83
C SER A 69 -16.11 2.45 -17.09
N PHE A 70 -16.09 1.12 -17.20
CA PHE A 70 -15.52 0.36 -18.31
C PHE A 70 -16.31 -0.93 -18.52
N ASP A 71 -16.25 -1.49 -19.73
CA ASP A 71 -16.79 -2.81 -20.05
C ASP A 71 -15.93 -3.91 -19.40
N SER A 72 -16.45 -4.53 -18.34
CA SER A 72 -15.76 -5.56 -17.58
C SER A 72 -15.52 -6.84 -18.39
N SER A 73 -16.42 -7.20 -19.30
CA SER A 73 -16.30 -8.39 -20.14
C SER A 73 -15.21 -8.21 -21.18
N ALA A 74 -15.24 -7.08 -21.91
CA ALA A 74 -14.19 -6.73 -22.85
C ALA A 74 -12.82 -6.64 -22.16
N LYS A 75 -12.76 -6.05 -20.98
CA LYS A 75 -11.50 -5.86 -20.25
C LYS A 75 -10.91 -7.18 -19.73
N LYS A 76 -11.74 -8.11 -19.25
CA LYS A 76 -11.28 -9.48 -18.91
C LYS A 76 -10.73 -10.21 -20.13
N GLN A 77 -11.39 -10.08 -21.29
CA GLN A 77 -10.93 -10.69 -22.54
C GLN A 77 -9.61 -10.10 -23.02
N GLU A 78 -9.42 -8.79 -22.89
CA GLU A 78 -8.17 -8.10 -23.22
C GLU A 78 -6.99 -8.66 -22.41
N PHE A 79 -7.12 -8.76 -21.08
CA PHE A 79 -6.07 -9.36 -20.24
C PHE A 79 -5.83 -10.84 -20.56
N GLN A 80 -6.88 -11.62 -20.86
CA GLN A 80 -6.72 -13.01 -21.30
C GLN A 80 -5.94 -13.10 -22.62
N ASN A 81 -6.18 -12.19 -23.57
CA ASN A 81 -5.45 -12.13 -24.83
C ASN A 81 -3.98 -11.74 -24.62
N ILE A 82 -3.71 -10.74 -23.77
CA ILE A 82 -2.34 -10.36 -23.38
C ILE A 82 -1.62 -11.55 -22.75
N GLU A 83 -2.24 -12.27 -21.81
CA GLU A 83 -1.67 -13.46 -21.15
C GLU A 83 -1.29 -14.56 -22.15
N ARG A 84 -2.16 -14.80 -23.15
CA ARG A 84 -1.91 -15.76 -24.23
C ARG A 84 -0.74 -15.32 -25.11
N ASP A 85 -0.69 -14.05 -25.49
CA ASP A 85 0.39 -13.49 -26.31
C ASP A 85 1.73 -13.53 -25.58
N ILE A 86 1.76 -13.25 -24.27
CA ILE A 86 2.96 -13.43 -23.45
C ILE A 86 3.46 -14.87 -23.55
N THR A 87 2.58 -15.86 -23.41
CA THR A 87 2.96 -17.27 -23.52
C THR A 87 3.42 -17.62 -24.95
N ARG A 88 2.75 -17.08 -25.98
CA ARG A 88 3.07 -17.32 -27.38
C ARG A 88 4.44 -16.76 -27.78
N HIS A 89 4.77 -15.56 -27.33
CA HIS A 89 5.98 -14.85 -27.76
C HIS A 89 7.19 -15.06 -26.85
N LEU A 90 6.98 -15.22 -25.54
CA LEU A 90 8.07 -15.41 -24.58
C LEU A 90 8.21 -16.86 -24.11
N GLY A 91 7.20 -17.70 -24.32
CA GLY A 91 7.17 -19.07 -23.82
C GLY A 91 6.74 -19.17 -22.35
N GLN A 92 6.53 -20.41 -21.89
CA GLN A 92 5.95 -20.67 -20.57
C GLN A 92 6.91 -20.43 -19.40
N PHE A 93 8.22 -20.57 -19.62
CA PHE A 93 9.23 -20.54 -18.55
C PHE A 93 10.00 -19.22 -18.48
N ASN A 94 9.66 -18.25 -19.34
CA ASN A 94 10.32 -16.96 -19.34
C ASN A 94 10.03 -16.18 -18.02
N PRO A 95 11.05 -15.75 -17.27
CA PRO A 95 10.85 -15.13 -15.95
C PRO A 95 10.03 -13.83 -15.99
N VAL A 96 10.29 -12.91 -16.93
CA VAL A 96 9.49 -11.69 -17.06
C VAL A 96 8.08 -11.99 -17.55
N GLY A 97 7.92 -12.99 -18.43
CA GLY A 97 6.62 -13.51 -18.85
C GLY A 97 5.80 -14.10 -17.70
N GLN A 98 6.42 -14.70 -16.68
CA GLN A 98 5.72 -15.18 -15.49
C GLN A 98 5.13 -14.03 -14.67
N ILE A 99 5.90 -12.95 -14.45
CA ILE A 99 5.42 -11.74 -13.75
C ILE A 99 4.23 -11.15 -14.51
N MET A 100 4.39 -10.88 -15.81
CA MET A 100 3.35 -10.25 -16.63
C MET A 100 2.06 -11.08 -16.70
N ARG A 101 2.15 -12.42 -16.76
CA ARG A 101 0.96 -13.29 -16.72
C ARG A 101 0.29 -13.28 -15.36
N ARG A 102 1.06 -13.28 -14.26
CA ARG A 102 0.48 -13.13 -12.91
C ARG A 102 -0.30 -11.82 -12.81
N MET A 103 0.27 -10.70 -13.28
CA MET A 103 -0.42 -9.41 -13.33
C MET A 103 -1.74 -9.48 -14.11
N CYS A 104 -1.76 -10.13 -15.29
CA CYS A 104 -2.99 -10.29 -16.08
C CYS A 104 -4.07 -11.08 -15.32
N LYS A 105 -3.68 -12.14 -14.60
CA LYS A 105 -4.61 -12.93 -13.77
C LYS A 105 -5.15 -12.10 -12.61
N GLU A 106 -4.29 -11.39 -11.90
CA GLU A 106 -4.68 -10.53 -10.78
C GLU A 106 -5.63 -9.42 -11.24
N TYR A 107 -5.38 -8.75 -12.38
CA TYR A 107 -6.32 -7.75 -12.89
C TYR A 107 -7.66 -8.34 -13.30
N ARG A 108 -7.69 -9.55 -13.85
CA ARG A 108 -8.96 -10.25 -14.10
C ARG A 108 -9.71 -10.59 -12.82
N MET A 109 -9.01 -10.96 -11.75
CA MET A 109 -9.61 -11.17 -10.43
C MET A 109 -10.13 -9.86 -9.84
N VAL A 110 -9.41 -8.75 -9.98
CA VAL A 110 -9.91 -7.41 -9.60
C VAL A 110 -11.20 -7.09 -10.34
N ILE A 111 -11.27 -7.34 -11.66
CA ILE A 111 -12.51 -7.10 -12.42
C ILE A 111 -13.66 -7.97 -11.89
N ARG A 112 -13.42 -9.25 -11.59
CA ARG A 112 -14.43 -10.13 -10.97
C ARG A 112 -14.88 -9.63 -9.61
N MET A 113 -13.96 -9.17 -8.77
CA MET A 113 -14.27 -8.54 -7.49
C MET A 113 -15.22 -7.34 -7.71
N LEU A 114 -14.91 -6.47 -8.67
CA LEU A 114 -15.72 -5.29 -8.98
C LEU A 114 -17.12 -5.63 -9.56
N GLU A 115 -17.25 -6.72 -10.31
CA GLU A 115 -18.55 -7.25 -10.77
C GLU A 115 -19.38 -7.82 -9.61
N ALA A 116 -18.71 -8.34 -8.57
CA ALA A 116 -19.32 -8.93 -7.40
C ALA A 116 -19.74 -7.92 -6.31
N ARG A 117 -19.56 -6.61 -6.52
CA ARG A 117 -19.92 -5.56 -5.53
C ARG A 117 -21.32 -5.77 -4.94
N GLY A 118 -21.45 -5.65 -3.62
CA GLY A 118 -22.71 -5.89 -2.90
C GLY A 118 -23.12 -7.36 -2.79
N THR A 119 -22.21 -8.31 -3.07
CA THR A 119 -22.41 -9.75 -2.82
C THR A 119 -21.29 -10.29 -1.95
N GLN A 120 -21.46 -11.50 -1.39
CA GLN A 120 -20.43 -12.16 -0.58
C GLN A 120 -19.13 -12.41 -1.37
N ASP A 121 -19.24 -12.71 -2.67
CA ASP A 121 -18.10 -12.98 -3.55
C ASP A 121 -17.11 -11.79 -3.62
N PHE A 122 -17.58 -10.55 -3.43
CA PHE A 122 -16.69 -9.39 -3.36
C PHE A 122 -15.64 -9.55 -2.26
N GLY A 123 -16.07 -9.92 -1.05
CA GLY A 123 -15.18 -10.09 0.10
C GLY A 123 -14.28 -11.31 -0.02
N LEU A 124 -14.81 -12.43 -0.54
CA LEU A 124 -14.01 -13.64 -0.80
C LEU A 124 -12.87 -13.38 -1.80
N ILE A 125 -13.17 -12.68 -2.89
CA ILE A 125 -12.13 -12.31 -3.88
C ILE A 125 -11.18 -11.26 -3.28
N SER A 126 -11.67 -10.34 -2.44
CA SER A 126 -10.80 -9.40 -1.72
C SER A 126 -9.79 -10.15 -0.84
N GLN A 127 -10.23 -11.16 -0.10
CA GLN A 127 -9.36 -12.02 0.71
C GLN A 127 -8.31 -12.74 -0.15
N GLU A 128 -8.70 -13.25 -1.31
CA GLU A 128 -7.75 -13.88 -2.24
C GLU A 128 -6.70 -12.89 -2.77
N LEU A 129 -7.08 -11.63 -2.99
CA LEU A 129 -6.21 -10.59 -3.54
C LEU A 129 -5.29 -9.93 -2.52
N TYR A 130 -5.75 -9.72 -1.28
CA TYR A 130 -5.06 -8.93 -0.26
C TYR A 130 -4.70 -9.71 1.01
N GLY A 131 -5.23 -10.93 1.16
CA GLY A 131 -5.12 -11.76 2.36
C GLY A 131 -6.31 -11.61 3.32
N SER A 132 -6.26 -12.40 4.38
CA SER A 132 -7.21 -12.40 5.50
C SER A 132 -6.50 -12.01 6.81
N ALA A 133 -7.22 -11.47 7.79
CA ALA A 133 -6.62 -11.17 9.10
C ALA A 133 -6.21 -12.44 9.85
N SER A 134 -6.82 -13.58 9.49
CA SER A 134 -6.50 -14.91 10.02
C SER A 134 -5.30 -15.57 9.32
N ASP A 135 -4.67 -14.90 8.34
CA ASP A 135 -3.45 -15.39 7.71
C ASP A 135 -2.29 -15.42 8.72
N ALA A 136 -1.58 -16.55 8.80
CA ALA A 136 -0.29 -16.68 9.48
C ALA A 136 0.86 -16.67 8.47
N PHE A 137 2.06 -16.23 8.89
CA PHE A 137 3.25 -16.25 8.03
C PHE A 137 3.88 -17.64 7.91
N HIS A 138 3.93 -18.38 9.03
CA HIS A 138 4.37 -19.78 9.08
C HIS A 138 3.41 -20.61 9.92
N ALA A 139 3.47 -21.94 9.76
CA ALA A 139 2.64 -22.84 10.53
C ALA A 139 2.95 -22.72 12.03
N GLY A 140 1.95 -22.35 12.82
CA GLY A 140 2.07 -22.15 14.27
C GLY A 140 2.49 -20.75 14.70
N ASP A 141 2.77 -19.83 13.75
CA ASP A 141 3.03 -18.43 14.06
C ASP A 141 1.71 -17.67 14.35
N PRO A 142 1.78 -16.53 15.07
CA PRO A 142 0.63 -15.64 15.24
C PRO A 142 0.05 -15.17 13.90
N THR A 143 -1.26 -15.02 13.86
CA THR A 143 -1.98 -14.45 12.71
C THR A 143 -1.75 -12.94 12.60
N LEU A 144 -2.13 -12.33 11.47
CA LEU A 144 -2.10 -10.87 11.34
C LEU A 144 -2.98 -10.17 12.40
N ALA A 145 -4.10 -10.76 12.77
CA ALA A 145 -4.95 -10.27 13.85
C ALA A 145 -4.21 -10.30 15.20
N ASP A 146 -3.54 -11.41 15.54
CA ASP A 146 -2.76 -11.56 16.77
C ASP A 146 -1.63 -10.53 16.85
N LEU A 147 -0.90 -10.32 15.75
CA LEU A 147 0.17 -9.31 15.67
C LEU A 147 -0.39 -7.89 15.80
N GLY A 148 -1.58 -7.62 15.28
CA GLY A 148 -2.29 -6.35 15.45
C GLY A 148 -2.72 -6.10 16.91
N LEU A 149 -3.11 -7.15 17.63
CA LEU A 149 -3.44 -7.09 19.06
C LEU A 149 -2.19 -6.83 19.91
N MET A 150 -1.12 -7.60 19.69
CA MET A 150 0.18 -7.38 20.34
C MET A 150 0.69 -5.95 20.12
N LEU A 151 0.61 -5.49 18.85
CA LEU A 151 0.62 -4.10 18.39
C LEU A 151 -0.02 -3.13 19.39
N SER A 152 -1.31 -3.35 19.56
CA SER A 152 -2.19 -2.47 20.31
C SER A 152 -1.90 -2.48 21.80
N ASP A 153 -1.54 -3.62 22.37
CA ASP A 153 -1.23 -3.78 23.80
C ASP A 153 0.02 -2.98 24.19
N TYR A 154 1.09 -3.05 23.40
CA TYR A 154 2.26 -2.21 23.62
C TYR A 154 1.94 -0.71 23.54
N LEU A 155 1.05 -0.32 22.61
CA LEU A 155 0.62 1.07 22.51
C LEU A 155 -0.28 1.50 23.67
N ASN A 156 -1.02 0.57 24.30
CA ASN A 156 -1.85 0.86 25.47
C ASN A 156 -1.00 1.23 26.69
N ASN A 157 0.16 0.58 26.87
CA ASN A 157 1.09 0.86 27.95
C ASN A 157 1.63 2.30 27.95
N ILE A 158 1.55 2.99 26.81
CA ILE A 158 2.01 4.37 26.64
C ILE A 158 0.88 5.36 26.31
N ALA A 159 -0.37 4.92 26.29
CA ALA A 159 -1.49 5.72 25.77
C ALA A 159 -1.83 6.94 26.64
N ASP A 160 -1.70 6.82 27.96
CA ASP A 160 -2.06 7.88 28.92
C ASP A 160 -0.90 8.83 29.26
N ARG A 161 0.24 8.67 28.58
CA ARG A 161 1.43 9.49 28.77
C ARG A 161 1.24 10.88 28.19
N GLY A 162 1.19 11.90 29.06
CA GLY A 162 0.98 13.29 28.66
C GLY A 162 2.07 13.90 27.77
N ASP A 163 3.29 13.37 27.82
CA ASP A 163 4.43 13.77 26.98
C ASP A 163 4.38 13.21 25.56
N LEU A 164 3.47 12.27 25.27
CA LEU A 164 3.25 11.68 23.95
C LEU A 164 1.97 12.18 23.27
N LYS A 165 1.40 13.30 23.74
CA LYS A 165 0.24 13.92 23.12
C LYS A 165 0.53 14.35 21.69
N ASP A 166 -0.45 14.14 20.82
CA ASP A 166 -0.37 14.58 19.42
C ASP A 166 -0.20 16.10 19.34
N GLU A 167 0.71 16.53 18.47
CA GLU A 167 0.91 17.94 18.16
C GLU A 167 -0.37 18.53 17.54
N PRO A 168 -0.77 19.76 17.93
CA PRO A 168 -1.97 20.37 17.39
C PRO A 168 -1.86 20.55 15.87
N LYS A 169 -2.93 20.20 15.16
CA LYS A 169 -3.03 20.36 13.72
C LYS A 169 -3.38 21.81 13.38
N THR A 170 -2.36 22.63 13.13
CA THR A 170 -2.48 24.08 12.88
C THR A 170 -2.27 24.47 11.43
N LEU A 171 -1.84 23.54 10.57
CA LEU A 171 -1.58 23.78 9.15
C LEU A 171 -2.83 23.45 8.32
N THR A 172 -3.18 24.35 7.41
CA THR A 172 -4.25 24.12 6.44
C THR A 172 -3.81 23.16 5.32
N ALA A 173 -4.73 22.71 4.48
CA ALA A 173 -4.40 21.96 3.28
C ALA A 173 -3.44 22.73 2.36
N SER A 174 -3.66 24.03 2.15
CA SER A 174 -2.77 24.90 1.37
C SER A 174 -1.35 24.96 1.95
N ASP A 175 -1.22 25.06 3.28
CA ASP A 175 0.09 25.03 3.94
C ASP A 175 0.80 23.68 3.72
N ALA A 176 0.06 22.59 3.90
CA ALA A 176 0.58 21.24 3.68
C ALA A 176 1.01 21.03 2.22
N VAL A 177 0.22 21.49 1.25
CA VAL A 177 0.54 21.44 -0.19
C VAL A 177 1.85 22.18 -0.48
N ARG A 178 1.98 23.43 -0.01
CA ARG A 178 3.19 24.24 -0.21
C ARG A 178 4.41 23.55 0.38
N MET A 179 4.33 23.15 1.65
CA MET A 179 5.44 22.48 2.35
C MET A 179 5.83 21.16 1.67
N LEU A 180 4.85 20.34 1.30
CA LEU A 180 5.09 19.05 0.66
C LEU A 180 5.69 19.23 -0.74
N GLN A 181 5.20 20.18 -1.54
CA GLN A 181 5.76 20.51 -2.84
C GLN A 181 7.23 20.95 -2.73
N GLU A 182 7.54 21.87 -1.81
CA GLU A 182 8.91 22.35 -1.56
C GLU A 182 9.86 21.20 -1.20
N ARG A 183 9.41 20.26 -0.35
CA ARG A 183 10.20 19.10 0.07
C ARG A 183 10.41 18.10 -1.06
N LEU A 184 9.36 17.77 -1.81
CA LEU A 184 9.46 16.83 -2.92
C LEU A 184 10.30 17.39 -4.08
N ASN A 185 10.23 18.70 -4.36
CA ASN A 185 11.09 19.33 -5.36
C ASN A 185 12.58 19.08 -5.05
N LYS A 186 12.99 19.15 -3.77
CA LYS A 186 14.38 18.88 -3.37
C LYS A 186 14.80 17.42 -3.60
N VAL A 187 13.87 16.49 -3.45
CA VAL A 187 14.14 15.05 -3.62
C VAL A 187 14.22 14.64 -5.10
N PHE A 188 13.33 15.19 -5.93
CA PHE A 188 13.13 14.74 -7.31
C PHE A 188 13.84 15.63 -8.34
N ASP A 189 15.09 15.98 -8.07
CA ASP A 189 16.00 16.77 -8.93
C ASP A 189 15.56 18.21 -9.24
N GLY A 190 14.72 18.83 -8.41
CA GLY A 190 14.40 20.27 -8.47
C GLY A 190 13.61 20.72 -9.70
N LYS A 191 13.18 19.80 -10.57
CA LYS A 191 12.30 20.14 -11.70
C LYS A 191 10.88 20.30 -11.17
N GLU A 192 10.40 21.54 -11.15
CA GLU A 192 9.09 21.97 -10.61
C GLU A 192 7.90 21.13 -11.11
N ASP A 193 8.03 20.45 -12.27
CA ASP A 193 6.96 19.66 -12.88
C ASP A 193 7.08 18.13 -12.68
N THR A 194 8.03 17.63 -11.89
CA THR A 194 8.19 16.16 -11.73
C THR A 194 7.06 15.55 -10.91
N ILE A 195 6.62 16.26 -9.86
CA ILE A 195 5.52 15.84 -9.00
C ILE A 195 4.65 17.07 -8.71
N ARG A 196 3.34 16.93 -8.88
CA ARG A 196 2.38 18.00 -8.57
C ARG A 196 1.65 17.71 -7.28
N VAL A 197 1.70 18.63 -6.33
CA VAL A 197 0.92 18.55 -5.08
C VAL A 197 -0.20 19.58 -5.16
N PHE A 198 -1.44 19.16 -4.94
CA PHE A 198 -2.59 20.07 -5.02
C PHE A 198 -3.74 19.62 -4.13
N GLU A 199 -4.65 20.53 -3.82
CA GLU A 199 -5.84 20.24 -3.02
C GLU A 199 -6.91 19.52 -3.86
N SER A 200 -7.63 18.58 -3.24
CA SER A 200 -8.76 17.90 -3.86
C SER A 200 -9.90 17.77 -2.86
N ASP A 201 -11.10 18.05 -3.33
CA ASP A 201 -12.34 17.57 -2.73
C ASP A 201 -12.56 16.09 -3.11
N GLY A 202 -13.30 15.36 -2.29
CA GLY A 202 -13.78 14.01 -2.62
C GLY A 202 -12.81 12.84 -2.41
N ILE A 203 -11.69 13.03 -1.69
CA ILE A 203 -10.86 11.90 -1.21
C ILE A 203 -11.17 11.57 0.25
N VAL A 204 -11.26 10.28 0.58
CA VAL A 204 -11.59 9.80 1.95
C VAL A 204 -10.37 9.88 2.89
N ALA A 205 -9.16 9.74 2.33
CA ALA A 205 -7.92 9.84 3.09
C ALA A 205 -7.42 11.29 3.14
N ASP A 206 -6.55 11.59 4.10
CA ASP A 206 -5.94 12.94 4.25
C ASP A 206 -5.13 13.35 3.00
N ALA A 207 -4.57 12.36 2.29
CA ALA A 207 -3.99 12.53 0.98
C ALA A 207 -4.10 11.25 0.14
N ALA A 208 -3.85 11.36 -1.17
CA ALA A 208 -3.75 10.22 -2.08
C ALA A 208 -2.73 10.48 -3.19
N ALA A 209 -1.81 9.53 -3.41
CA ALA A 209 -0.89 9.56 -4.54
C ALA A 209 -1.53 9.08 -5.86
N GLY A 210 -1.20 9.79 -6.94
CA GLY A 210 -1.41 9.41 -8.33
C GLY A 210 -0.12 8.97 -9.01
N ALA A 211 -0.07 9.05 -10.33
CA ALA A 211 1.11 8.65 -11.10
C ALA A 211 2.29 9.63 -10.93
N ASP A 212 1.98 10.92 -10.93
CA ASP A 212 2.88 12.06 -10.90
C ASP A 212 2.37 13.17 -9.96
N TYR A 213 1.44 12.84 -9.06
CA TYR A 213 0.82 13.84 -8.19
C TYR A 213 0.46 13.31 -6.81
N ILE A 214 0.27 14.22 -5.86
CA ILE A 214 -0.32 13.96 -4.55
C ILE A 214 -1.49 14.92 -4.37
N LYS A 215 -2.68 14.37 -4.11
CA LYS A 215 -3.86 15.14 -3.72
C LYS A 215 -3.89 15.26 -2.20
N VAL A 216 -4.00 16.47 -1.68
CA VAL A 216 -4.24 16.74 -0.26
C VAL A 216 -5.72 17.07 -0.07
N ARG A 217 -6.35 16.51 0.96
CA ARG A 217 -7.77 16.76 1.21
C ARG A 217 -7.97 18.20 1.67
N ALA A 218 -8.81 18.96 0.97
CA ALA A 218 -8.95 20.41 1.16
C ALA A 218 -9.42 20.83 2.57
N ASP A 219 -10.26 20.02 3.23
CA ASP A 219 -10.81 20.30 4.56
C ASP A 219 -9.99 19.70 5.71
N ALA A 220 -8.85 19.05 5.41
CA ALA A 220 -8.00 18.45 6.43
C ALA A 220 -7.06 19.49 7.07
N MET A 221 -6.86 19.33 8.38
CA MET A 221 -5.84 20.04 9.15
C MET A 221 -4.65 19.12 9.41
N PHE A 222 -3.44 19.68 9.35
CA PHE A 222 -2.18 18.97 9.47
C PHE A 222 -1.29 19.60 10.55
N ASN A 223 -0.34 18.83 11.07
CA ASN A 223 0.85 19.36 11.74
C ASN A 223 2.10 19.03 10.89
N GLU A 224 3.28 19.50 11.31
CA GLU A 224 4.50 19.26 10.54
C GLU A 224 4.86 17.77 10.42
N ARG A 225 4.54 16.98 11.46
CA ARG A 225 4.76 15.54 11.47
C ARG A 225 3.86 14.82 10.45
N ASP A 226 2.60 15.24 10.31
CA ASP A 226 1.70 14.73 9.29
C ASP A 226 2.24 15.01 7.88
N VAL A 227 2.74 16.24 7.62
CA VAL A 227 3.35 16.59 6.33
C VAL A 227 4.59 15.73 6.05
N ARG A 228 5.42 15.47 7.07
CA ARG A 228 6.57 14.57 6.95
C ARG A 228 6.14 13.12 6.68
N ALA A 229 5.06 12.65 7.30
CA ALA A 229 4.50 11.33 7.02
C ALA A 229 4.01 11.23 5.56
N LEU A 230 3.34 12.26 5.04
CA LEU A 230 2.93 12.32 3.63
C LEU A 230 4.12 12.32 2.68
N GLU A 231 5.17 13.09 3.00
CA GLU A 231 6.41 13.13 2.21
C GLU A 231 7.01 11.73 2.05
N VAL A 232 7.21 11.01 3.16
CA VAL A 232 7.86 9.68 3.10
C VAL A 232 6.93 8.59 2.56
N HIS A 233 5.64 8.62 2.89
CA HIS A 233 4.67 7.60 2.50
C HIS A 233 4.21 7.79 1.04
N GLU A 234 3.57 8.91 0.75
CA GLU A 234 2.98 9.18 -0.56
C GLU A 234 4.07 9.60 -1.55
N GLY A 235 5.00 10.46 -1.15
CA GLY A 235 6.05 10.98 -2.01
C GLY A 235 7.16 9.97 -2.31
N LEU A 236 7.93 9.57 -1.29
CA LEU A 236 9.14 8.76 -1.49
C LEU A 236 8.84 7.31 -1.88
N VAL A 237 7.73 6.74 -1.43
CA VAL A 237 7.33 5.37 -1.79
C VAL A 237 6.34 5.38 -2.94
N HIS A 238 5.10 5.86 -2.77
CA HIS A 238 4.08 5.66 -3.81
C HIS A 238 4.40 6.38 -5.11
N VAL A 239 4.71 7.68 -5.08
CA VAL A 239 5.08 8.44 -6.29
C VAL A 239 6.48 8.07 -6.75
N GLY A 240 7.45 7.99 -5.85
CA GLY A 240 8.85 7.67 -6.19
C GLY A 240 9.01 6.35 -6.93
N THR A 241 8.34 5.29 -6.47
CA THR A 241 8.32 4.00 -7.17
C THR A 241 7.58 4.07 -8.50
N THR A 242 6.48 4.83 -8.59
CA THR A 242 5.77 5.02 -9.87
C THR A 242 6.66 5.69 -10.90
N LEU A 243 7.38 6.74 -10.52
CA LEU A 243 8.36 7.43 -11.38
C LEU A 243 9.50 6.49 -11.80
N ASN A 244 10.01 5.65 -10.90
CA ASN A 244 11.00 4.64 -11.27
C ASN A 244 10.44 3.62 -12.26
N GLY A 245 9.21 3.17 -12.06
CA GLY A 245 8.51 2.27 -12.99
C GLY A 245 8.30 2.89 -14.37
N LEU A 246 7.90 4.16 -14.43
CA LEU A 246 7.77 4.93 -15.68
C LEU A 246 9.11 5.15 -16.39
N ASN A 247 10.21 5.18 -15.64
CA ASN A 247 11.56 5.30 -16.18
C ASN A 247 12.15 3.96 -16.68
N GLN A 248 11.43 2.84 -16.54
CA GLN A 248 11.89 1.55 -17.05
C GLN A 248 11.83 1.54 -18.59
N PRO A 249 12.95 1.29 -19.30
CA PRO A 249 12.98 1.38 -20.75
C PRO A 249 12.26 0.23 -21.45
N ILE A 250 12.12 -0.92 -20.78
CA ILE A 250 11.59 -2.17 -21.35
C ILE A 250 10.44 -2.69 -20.49
N CYS A 251 10.66 -2.95 -19.20
CA CYS A 251 9.64 -3.45 -18.27
C CYS A 251 8.72 -2.35 -17.73
N THR A 252 7.98 -1.68 -18.61
CA THR A 252 7.04 -0.58 -18.28
C THR A 252 5.89 -0.97 -17.34
N PHE A 253 5.58 -2.26 -17.22
CA PHE A 253 4.54 -2.80 -16.33
C PHE A 253 4.83 -2.48 -14.87
N LEU A 254 6.10 -2.24 -14.52
CA LEU A 254 6.53 -1.76 -13.21
C LEU A 254 5.99 -0.37 -12.85
N ALA A 255 5.40 0.38 -13.78
CA ALA A 255 4.69 1.62 -13.49
C ALA A 255 3.30 1.40 -12.86
N LYS A 256 2.76 0.16 -12.88
CA LYS A 256 1.42 -0.16 -12.40
C LYS A 256 1.48 -1.22 -11.31
N GLY A 257 0.76 -0.95 -10.21
CA GLY A 257 0.69 -1.87 -9.09
C GLY A 257 -0.49 -2.81 -9.23
N PRO A 258 -0.29 -4.12 -9.47
CA PRO A 258 -1.36 -5.10 -9.26
C PRO A 258 -1.55 -5.32 -7.73
N PRO A 259 -2.65 -5.97 -7.31
CA PRO A 259 -2.90 -6.30 -5.90
C PRO A 259 -1.68 -6.83 -5.14
N SER A 260 -0.90 -7.76 -5.70
CA SER A 260 0.29 -8.32 -5.05
C SER A 260 1.33 -7.26 -4.65
N SER A 261 1.54 -6.26 -5.51
CA SER A 261 2.46 -5.17 -5.24
C SER A 261 1.98 -4.24 -4.12
N THR A 262 0.66 -4.20 -3.84
CA THR A 262 0.09 -3.34 -2.80
C THR A 262 0.71 -3.69 -1.44
N VAL A 263 0.85 -4.97 -1.12
CA VAL A 263 1.49 -5.44 0.13
C VAL A 263 2.93 -4.91 0.22
N THR A 264 3.70 -5.00 -0.86
CA THR A 264 5.09 -4.49 -0.90
C THR A 264 5.13 -2.97 -0.72
N GLN A 265 4.26 -2.24 -1.42
CA GLN A 265 4.23 -0.78 -1.41
C GLN A 265 3.78 -0.20 -0.07
N GLU A 266 2.68 -0.70 0.50
CA GLU A 266 2.20 -0.25 1.81
C GLU A 266 3.20 -0.64 2.90
N GLY A 267 3.82 -1.81 2.80
CA GLY A 267 4.87 -2.25 3.71
C GLY A 267 6.10 -1.34 3.71
N LEU A 268 6.59 -1.00 2.51
CA LEU A 268 7.68 -0.04 2.33
C LEU A 268 7.30 1.33 2.91
N ALA A 269 6.07 1.77 2.70
CA ALA A 269 5.59 3.06 3.18
C ALA A 269 5.56 3.11 4.72
N ILE A 270 5.06 2.06 5.39
CA ILE A 270 5.10 1.97 6.86
C ILE A 270 6.53 1.86 7.38
N LEU A 271 7.37 1.05 6.76
CA LEU A 271 8.79 0.97 7.14
C LEU A 271 9.45 2.34 7.05
N MET A 272 9.21 3.07 5.96
CA MET A 272 9.70 4.44 5.75
C MET A 272 9.18 5.42 6.79
N GLU A 273 7.89 5.36 7.17
CA GLU A 273 7.35 6.17 8.27
C GLU A 273 8.11 5.92 9.59
N VAL A 274 8.45 4.66 9.89
CA VAL A 274 9.17 4.27 11.12
C VAL A 274 10.63 4.72 11.08
N ILE A 275 11.40 4.34 10.06
CA ILE A 275 12.85 4.61 10.01
C ILE A 275 13.18 6.08 9.75
N ALA A 276 12.24 6.83 9.16
CA ALA A 276 12.37 8.27 9.00
C ALA A 276 11.88 9.05 10.25
N PHE A 277 11.45 8.36 11.31
CA PHE A 277 10.87 8.95 12.52
C PHE A 277 9.71 9.91 12.20
N ALA A 278 8.87 9.53 11.23
CA ALA A 278 7.67 10.26 10.85
C ALA A 278 6.40 9.63 11.45
N SER A 279 6.46 8.35 11.84
CA SER A 279 5.38 7.67 12.55
C SER A 279 5.33 8.05 14.04
N TYR A 280 4.17 7.84 14.66
CA TYR A 280 3.91 8.16 16.07
C TYR A 280 2.82 7.21 16.64
N PRO A 281 2.66 7.10 17.97
CA PRO A 281 1.77 6.11 18.58
C PRO A 281 0.33 6.13 18.05
N THR A 282 -0.30 7.30 17.92
CA THR A 282 -1.66 7.44 17.36
C THR A 282 -1.73 6.97 15.90
N ARG A 283 -0.68 7.23 15.11
CA ARG A 283 -0.57 6.75 13.73
C ARG A 283 -0.49 5.23 13.66
N LEU A 284 0.30 4.58 14.51
CA LEU A 284 0.38 3.12 14.60
C LEU A 284 -0.94 2.50 15.07
N ARG A 285 -1.58 3.12 16.07
CA ARG A 285 -2.91 2.69 16.56
C ARG A 285 -3.98 2.74 15.47
N LYS A 286 -3.93 3.73 14.58
CA LYS A 286 -4.83 3.80 13.41
C LYS A 286 -4.65 2.59 12.49
N LEU A 287 -3.41 2.11 12.31
CA LEU A 287 -3.12 0.92 11.50
C LEU A 287 -3.58 -0.36 12.18
N THR A 288 -3.30 -0.54 13.47
CA THR A 288 -3.76 -1.74 14.21
C THR A 288 -5.28 -1.81 14.28
N ASN A 289 -5.96 -0.69 14.51
CA ASN A 289 -7.42 -0.64 14.50
C ASN A 289 -8.03 -0.99 13.14
N ARG A 290 -7.35 -0.71 12.01
CA ARG A 290 -7.82 -1.15 10.68
C ARG A 290 -7.77 -2.67 10.54
N THR A 291 -6.68 -3.30 10.98
CA THR A 291 -6.57 -4.77 11.01
C THR A 291 -7.65 -5.38 11.88
N ARG A 292 -7.88 -4.84 13.09
CA ARG A 292 -8.92 -5.30 14.01
C ARG A 292 -10.32 -5.16 13.42
N ALA A 293 -10.63 -4.02 12.81
CA ALA A 293 -11.94 -3.79 12.19
C ALA A 293 -12.21 -4.74 11.02
N ILE A 294 -11.20 -5.08 10.21
CA ILE A 294 -11.32 -6.10 9.16
C ILE A 294 -11.56 -7.47 9.79
N HIS A 295 -10.76 -7.85 10.79
CA HIS A 295 -10.93 -9.14 11.48
C HIS A 295 -12.34 -9.29 12.08
N MET A 296 -12.86 -8.25 12.75
CA MET A 296 -14.23 -8.24 13.27
C MET A 296 -15.26 -8.53 12.16
N ALA A 297 -15.13 -7.89 10.99
CA ALA A 297 -16.04 -8.11 9.87
C ALA A 297 -15.88 -9.50 9.22
N GLU A 298 -14.67 -10.06 9.21
CA GLU A 298 -14.44 -11.46 8.79
C GLU A 298 -15.12 -12.46 9.74
N GLU A 299 -15.16 -12.15 11.05
CA GLU A 299 -15.85 -12.93 12.08
C GLU A 299 -17.37 -12.67 12.15
N GLY A 300 -17.90 -11.85 11.23
CA GLY A 300 -19.35 -11.63 11.06
C GLY A 300 -19.90 -10.36 11.71
N ALA A 301 -19.05 -9.47 12.24
CA ALA A 301 -19.50 -8.18 12.73
C ALA A 301 -20.04 -7.30 11.59
N ASP A 302 -21.14 -6.59 11.85
CA ASP A 302 -21.74 -5.66 10.90
C ASP A 302 -21.14 -4.24 10.98
N PHE A 303 -21.61 -3.37 10.10
CA PHE A 303 -21.17 -1.98 10.02
C PHE A 303 -21.35 -1.22 11.34
N LEU A 304 -22.45 -1.44 12.06
CA LEU A 304 -22.73 -0.74 13.31
C LEU A 304 -21.79 -1.21 14.42
N GLU A 305 -21.49 -2.50 14.48
CA GLU A 305 -20.52 -3.06 15.42
C GLU A 305 -19.12 -2.51 15.16
N VAL A 306 -18.66 -2.48 13.91
CA VAL A 306 -17.37 -1.88 13.55
C VAL A 306 -17.37 -0.36 13.80
N PHE A 307 -18.46 0.34 13.52
CA PHE A 307 -18.61 1.76 13.84
C PHE A 307 -18.48 2.02 15.35
N ASN A 308 -19.17 1.23 16.17
CA ASN A 308 -19.16 1.33 17.62
C ASN A 308 -17.79 1.00 18.21
N PHE A 309 -17.09 0.00 17.64
CA PHE A 309 -15.69 -0.26 17.97
C PHE A 309 -14.84 1.01 17.82
N TYR A 310 -14.92 1.72 16.69
CA TYR A 310 -14.18 2.98 16.55
C TYR A 310 -14.62 4.07 17.54
N ARG A 311 -15.90 4.11 17.91
CA ARG A 311 -16.40 5.05 18.93
C ARG A 311 -15.79 4.76 20.31
N GLU A 312 -15.67 3.49 20.68
CA GLU A 312 -14.98 3.05 21.90
C GLU A 312 -13.49 3.38 21.88
N GLN A 313 -12.88 3.43 20.70
CA GLN A 313 -11.51 3.93 20.50
C GLN A 313 -11.40 5.47 20.51
N ASN A 314 -12.44 6.19 20.95
CA ASN A 314 -12.54 7.66 21.04
C ASN A 314 -12.51 8.41 19.70
N TYR A 315 -12.82 7.75 18.58
CA TYR A 315 -12.95 8.42 17.29
C TYR A 315 -14.26 9.22 17.26
N SER A 316 -14.29 10.38 16.61
CA SER A 316 -15.53 11.14 16.36
C SER A 316 -16.52 10.31 15.53
N ALA A 317 -17.82 10.63 15.58
CA ALA A 317 -18.82 9.90 14.79
C ALA A 317 -18.49 9.90 13.28
N GLU A 318 -18.01 11.03 12.77
CA GLU A 318 -17.58 11.16 11.39
C GLU A 318 -16.37 10.27 11.06
N SER A 319 -15.36 10.26 11.93
CA SER A 319 -14.15 9.45 11.73
C SER A 319 -14.47 7.95 11.90
N SER A 320 -15.34 7.57 12.84
CA SER A 320 -15.83 6.21 13.00
C SER A 320 -16.57 5.73 11.75
N TYR A 321 -17.47 6.55 11.19
CA TYR A 321 -18.14 6.23 9.92
C TYR A 321 -17.13 6.05 8.78
N GLN A 322 -16.18 6.98 8.63
CA GLN A 322 -15.16 6.90 7.58
C GLN A 322 -14.38 5.59 7.70
N ASN A 323 -13.93 5.19 8.89
CA ASN A 323 -13.17 3.96 9.04
C ASN A 323 -14.05 2.70 8.86
N ALA A 324 -15.28 2.66 9.38
CA ALA A 324 -16.21 1.55 9.13
C ALA A 324 -16.53 1.41 7.63
N SER A 325 -16.78 2.52 6.92
CA SER A 325 -17.02 2.51 5.48
C SER A 325 -15.82 2.00 4.67
N ARG A 326 -14.58 2.18 5.16
CA ARG A 326 -13.39 1.63 4.50
C ARG A 326 -13.36 0.10 4.55
N VAL A 327 -13.94 -0.49 5.59
CA VAL A 327 -14.07 -1.94 5.77
C VAL A 327 -15.15 -2.48 4.84
N PHE A 328 -16.32 -1.84 4.74
CA PHE A 328 -17.48 -2.38 4.00
C PHE A 328 -17.67 -1.83 2.57
N ARG A 329 -16.89 -0.83 2.13
CA ARG A 329 -16.99 -0.30 0.75
C ARG A 329 -16.79 -1.40 -0.29
N GLY A 330 -17.64 -1.41 -1.31
CA GLY A 330 -17.73 -2.48 -2.30
C GLY A 330 -18.56 -3.69 -1.86
N SER A 331 -18.90 -3.78 -0.58
CA SER A 331 -19.77 -4.79 0.03
C SER A 331 -21.07 -4.17 0.56
N THR A 332 -21.86 -4.95 1.28
CA THR A 332 -23.03 -4.48 2.06
C THR A 332 -22.62 -4.24 3.53
N PRO A 333 -23.40 -3.48 4.33
CA PRO A 333 -23.12 -3.25 5.75
C PRO A 333 -22.99 -4.50 6.61
N SER A 334 -23.55 -5.63 6.17
CA SER A 334 -23.46 -6.94 6.84
C SER A 334 -22.68 -7.97 6.01
N GLY A 335 -21.97 -7.52 4.97
CA GLY A 335 -21.23 -8.39 4.05
C GLY A 335 -19.77 -8.54 4.48
N LEU A 336 -19.03 -9.41 3.78
CA LEU A 336 -17.60 -9.58 4.03
C LEU A 336 -16.79 -8.32 3.69
N PRO A 337 -15.65 -8.08 4.36
CA PRO A 337 -14.91 -6.83 4.24
C PRO A 337 -14.05 -6.71 2.98
N PHE A 338 -13.72 -5.47 2.62
CA PHE A 338 -12.63 -5.13 1.73
C PHE A 338 -11.30 -5.14 2.49
N THR A 339 -10.53 -6.21 2.30
CA THR A 339 -9.35 -6.56 3.10
C THR A 339 -8.05 -5.84 2.70
N LYS A 340 -8.07 -4.89 1.75
CA LYS A 340 -6.86 -4.18 1.28
C LYS A 340 -6.02 -3.60 2.43
N ASP A 341 -6.64 -3.03 3.47
CA ASP A 341 -5.92 -2.38 4.56
C ASP A 341 -5.12 -3.37 5.45
N LEU A 342 -5.24 -4.70 5.25
CA LEU A 342 -4.30 -5.67 5.85
C LEU A 342 -2.88 -5.56 5.26
N SER A 343 -2.76 -5.02 4.03
CA SER A 343 -1.49 -4.86 3.31
C SER A 343 -0.46 -4.03 4.07
N TYR A 344 -0.88 -3.10 4.94
CA TYR A 344 0.02 -2.24 5.71
C TYR A 344 0.88 -3.06 6.69
N LEU A 345 0.23 -3.75 7.63
CA LEU A 345 0.93 -4.53 8.66
C LEU A 345 1.62 -5.75 8.06
N LYS A 346 0.90 -6.47 7.18
CA LYS A 346 1.45 -7.63 6.44
C LYS A 346 2.70 -7.24 5.66
N GLY A 347 2.62 -6.15 4.91
CA GLY A 347 3.73 -5.62 4.12
C GLY A 347 4.91 -5.22 4.97
N PHE A 348 4.68 -4.49 6.07
CA PHE A 348 5.76 -4.04 6.96
C PHE A 348 6.60 -5.23 7.45
N ILE A 349 5.93 -6.28 7.94
CA ILE A 349 6.58 -7.49 8.46
C ILE A 349 7.40 -8.18 7.36
N LEU A 350 6.81 -8.39 6.18
CA LEU A 350 7.47 -9.06 5.06
C LEU A 350 8.70 -8.29 4.56
N ILE A 351 8.58 -6.97 4.39
CA ILE A 351 9.67 -6.13 3.91
C ILE A 351 10.81 -6.05 4.93
N TYR A 352 10.47 -5.89 6.21
CA TYR A 352 11.45 -5.85 7.27
C TYR A 352 12.27 -7.15 7.34
N ASN A 353 11.59 -8.31 7.35
CA ASN A 353 12.24 -9.62 7.36
C ASN A 353 13.07 -9.86 6.10
N TYR A 354 12.59 -9.41 4.93
CA TYR A 354 13.36 -9.48 3.69
C TYR A 354 14.67 -8.70 3.77
N ILE A 355 14.63 -7.44 4.24
CA ILE A 355 15.83 -6.60 4.37
C ILE A 355 16.80 -7.21 5.38
N GLN A 356 16.31 -7.65 6.54
CA GLN A 356 17.13 -8.32 7.56
C GLN A 356 17.84 -9.56 6.98
N LEU A 357 17.11 -10.38 6.22
CA LEU A 357 17.67 -11.57 5.59
C LEU A 357 18.66 -11.22 4.46
N ALA A 358 18.39 -10.17 3.69
CA ALA A 358 19.29 -9.69 2.65
C ALA A 358 20.63 -9.24 3.25
N VAL A 359 20.60 -8.51 4.37
CA VAL A 359 21.81 -8.11 5.11
C VAL A 359 22.56 -9.35 5.63
N ARG A 360 21.85 -10.29 6.29
CA ARG A 360 22.46 -11.54 6.82
C ARG A 360 23.11 -12.39 5.73
N LYS A 361 22.55 -12.40 4.52
CA LYS A 361 23.06 -13.17 3.37
C LYS A 361 24.06 -12.37 2.52
N GLY A 362 24.40 -11.14 2.90
CA GLY A 362 25.31 -10.27 2.15
C GLY A 362 24.78 -9.82 0.79
N LYS A 363 23.45 -9.80 0.60
CA LYS A 363 22.75 -9.46 -0.66
C LYS A 363 22.22 -8.03 -0.67
N LEU A 364 23.05 -7.09 -0.24
CA LEU A 364 22.67 -5.68 -0.03
C LEU A 364 22.23 -5.00 -1.34
N GLU A 365 22.78 -5.44 -2.47
CA GLU A 365 22.48 -4.92 -3.80
C GLU A 365 21.03 -5.15 -4.25
N GLN A 366 20.29 -6.02 -3.57
CA GLN A 366 18.89 -6.32 -3.89
C GLN A 366 17.92 -5.39 -3.18
N ILE A 367 18.31 -4.81 -2.05
CA ILE A 367 17.44 -3.97 -1.23
C ILE A 367 16.94 -2.74 -2.02
N PRO A 368 17.79 -1.97 -2.74
CA PRO A 368 17.31 -0.85 -3.54
C PRO A 368 16.30 -1.25 -4.62
N LEU A 369 16.35 -2.51 -5.11
CA LEU A 369 15.47 -2.96 -6.18
C LEU A 369 13.98 -2.98 -5.77
N LEU A 370 13.67 -2.94 -4.47
CA LEU A 370 12.32 -2.71 -3.94
C LEU A 370 11.70 -1.41 -4.47
N PHE A 371 12.53 -0.46 -4.90
CA PHE A 371 12.11 0.84 -5.43
C PHE A 371 12.13 0.92 -6.97
N CYS A 372 12.47 -0.13 -7.71
CA CYS A 372 12.53 -0.12 -9.19
C CYS A 372 11.19 0.24 -9.86
N GLY A 373 10.09 0.14 -9.13
CA GLY A 373 8.73 0.26 -9.61
C GLY A 373 7.73 -0.22 -8.57
N LYS A 374 6.53 -0.55 -9.02
CA LYS A 374 5.52 -1.30 -8.27
C LYS A 374 5.88 -2.79 -8.22
N ALA A 375 7.03 -3.07 -7.61
CA ALA A 375 7.56 -4.42 -7.44
C ALA A 375 6.71 -5.23 -6.46
N THR A 376 6.75 -6.55 -6.64
CA THR A 376 6.18 -7.55 -5.73
C THR A 376 7.34 -8.28 -5.06
N LEU A 377 7.30 -8.47 -3.75
CA LEU A 377 8.41 -9.02 -2.96
C LEU A 377 8.83 -10.42 -3.43
N GLU A 378 7.88 -11.24 -3.86
CA GLU A 378 8.12 -12.59 -4.38
C GLU A 378 8.95 -12.58 -5.67
N ASP A 379 8.96 -11.47 -6.41
CA ASP A 379 9.69 -11.32 -7.66
C ASP A 379 11.12 -10.82 -7.47
N MET A 380 11.57 -10.51 -6.25
CA MET A 380 12.86 -9.84 -6.04
C MET A 380 14.06 -10.58 -6.65
N ARG A 381 14.03 -11.92 -6.61
CA ARG A 381 15.03 -12.74 -7.29
C ARG A 381 14.99 -12.56 -8.80
N THR A 382 13.80 -12.61 -9.40
CA THR A 382 13.60 -12.42 -10.83
C THR A 382 13.98 -11.00 -11.25
N LEU A 383 13.55 -9.98 -10.50
CA LEU A 383 13.92 -8.59 -10.75
C LEU A 383 15.42 -8.38 -10.76
N ARG A 384 16.17 -9.05 -9.86
CA ARG A 384 17.63 -9.01 -9.91
C ARG A 384 18.19 -9.58 -11.22
N GLN A 385 17.68 -10.72 -11.67
CA GLN A 385 18.07 -11.31 -12.96
C GLN A 385 17.76 -10.36 -14.12
N LEU A 386 16.57 -9.73 -14.12
CA LEU A 386 16.19 -8.76 -15.15
C LEU A 386 17.09 -7.51 -15.16
N VAL A 387 17.63 -7.11 -14.01
CA VAL A 387 18.65 -6.05 -13.93
C VAL A 387 19.97 -6.51 -14.55
N ASP A 388 20.41 -7.73 -14.24
CA ASP A 388 21.64 -8.30 -14.79
C ASP A 388 21.56 -8.47 -16.33
N GLU A 389 20.37 -8.80 -16.84
CA GLU A 389 20.06 -8.90 -18.28
C GLU A 389 19.85 -7.53 -18.97
N GLY A 390 19.81 -6.44 -18.20
CA GLY A 390 19.56 -5.09 -18.70
C GLY A 390 18.11 -4.84 -19.17
N LEU A 391 17.16 -5.68 -18.76
CA LEU A 391 15.72 -5.51 -18.99
C LEU A 391 15.08 -4.53 -18.00
N VAL A 392 15.62 -4.48 -16.78
CA VAL A 392 15.24 -3.53 -15.73
C VAL A 392 16.44 -2.65 -15.41
N VAL A 393 16.23 -1.35 -15.27
CA VAL A 393 17.25 -0.43 -14.78
C VAL A 393 17.10 -0.23 -13.27
N PRO A 394 18.20 -0.07 -12.51
CA PRO A 394 18.15 0.29 -11.10
C PRO A 394 17.31 1.55 -10.85
N PRO A 395 16.72 1.71 -9.65
CA PRO A 395 15.86 2.86 -9.36
C PRO A 395 16.66 4.16 -9.44
N LYS A 396 16.09 5.17 -10.09
CA LYS A 396 16.67 6.51 -10.13
C LYS A 396 16.44 7.23 -8.81
N TYR A 397 15.21 7.18 -8.33
CA TYR A 397 14.77 7.84 -7.10
C TYR A 397 14.80 6.83 -5.95
N LEU A 398 15.58 7.12 -4.93
CA LEU A 398 15.68 6.31 -3.72
C LEU A 398 15.50 7.21 -2.49
N PRO A 399 14.72 6.78 -1.49
CA PRO A 399 14.67 7.49 -0.23
C PRO A 399 16.06 7.58 0.41
N PRO A 400 16.41 8.67 1.11
CA PRO A 400 17.73 8.85 1.71
C PRO A 400 18.20 7.65 2.55
N GLN A 401 17.29 7.03 3.30
CA GLN A 401 17.52 5.87 4.17
C GLN A 401 17.93 4.61 3.40
N PHE A 402 17.58 4.53 2.11
CA PHE A 402 17.93 3.42 1.22
C PHE A 402 19.06 3.75 0.24
N ARG A 403 19.55 5.01 0.22
CA ARG A 403 20.71 5.42 -0.58
C ARG A 403 22.03 5.03 0.08
N ASP A 404 22.12 5.14 1.40
CA ASP A 404 23.30 4.73 2.16
C ASP A 404 23.13 3.31 2.71
N LEU A 405 23.58 2.33 1.91
CA LEU A 405 23.54 0.92 2.31
C LEU A 405 24.46 0.62 3.49
N ASN A 406 25.48 1.44 3.79
CA ASN A 406 26.32 1.23 4.97
C ASN A 406 25.52 1.53 6.25
N ALA A 407 24.84 2.68 6.28
CA ALA A 407 23.98 3.07 7.39
C ALA A 407 22.83 2.07 7.60
N LEU A 408 22.16 1.67 6.50
CA LEU A 408 21.09 0.67 6.56
C LEU A 408 21.58 -0.68 7.09
N SER A 409 22.75 -1.14 6.62
CA SER A 409 23.33 -2.40 7.07
C SER A 409 23.73 -2.35 8.54
N ALA A 410 24.31 -1.23 9.00
CA ALA A 410 24.65 -1.05 10.41
C ALA A 410 23.38 -1.13 11.30
N TRP A 411 22.32 -0.41 10.94
CA TRP A 411 21.04 -0.47 11.67
C TRP A 411 20.46 -1.88 11.72
N MET A 412 20.46 -2.60 10.59
CA MET A 412 19.95 -3.97 10.51
C MET A 412 20.82 -4.99 11.24
N CYS A 413 22.13 -4.82 11.28
CA CYS A 413 23.03 -5.65 12.07
C CYS A 413 22.74 -5.50 13.57
N PHE A 414 22.55 -4.27 14.06
CA PHE A 414 22.16 -4.02 15.45
C PHE A 414 20.79 -4.61 15.77
N SER A 415 19.80 -4.38 14.92
CA SER A 415 18.47 -4.97 15.09
C SER A 415 18.52 -6.50 15.15
N ASN A 416 19.23 -7.14 14.21
CA ASN A 416 19.36 -8.59 14.19
C ASN A 416 20.09 -9.13 15.43
N PHE A 417 21.12 -8.43 15.91
CA PHE A 417 21.81 -8.79 17.15
C PHE A 417 20.86 -8.73 18.36
N LEU A 418 20.08 -7.66 18.49
CA LEU A 418 19.13 -7.48 19.59
C LEU A 418 18.01 -8.53 19.59
N ASN A 419 17.55 -8.97 18.42
CA ASN A 419 16.53 -10.03 18.32
C ASN A 419 16.98 -11.42 18.82
N HIS A 420 18.28 -11.62 19.10
CA HIS A 420 18.77 -12.86 19.73
C HIS A 420 18.78 -12.77 21.27
N LEU A 421 18.49 -11.59 21.84
CA LEU A 421 18.38 -11.42 23.28
C LEU A 421 16.95 -11.76 23.72
N SER A 422 16.82 -12.45 24.84
CA SER A 422 15.52 -12.79 25.43
C SER A 422 14.95 -11.56 26.13
N LEU A 423 13.83 -11.05 25.63
CA LEU A 423 13.12 -9.94 26.26
C LEU A 423 12.68 -10.28 27.68
N ASP A 424 12.15 -11.49 27.93
CA ASP A 424 11.74 -11.91 29.28
C ASP A 424 12.89 -11.88 30.30
N ARG A 425 14.10 -12.27 29.87
CA ARG A 425 15.30 -12.20 30.72
C ARG A 425 15.74 -10.76 30.94
N ILE A 426 15.70 -9.94 29.89
CA ILE A 426 15.98 -8.51 30.01
C ILE A 426 14.98 -7.85 30.96
N GLU A 427 13.68 -8.11 30.80
CA GLU A 427 12.64 -7.59 31.68
C GLU A 427 12.90 -7.98 33.14
N ALA A 428 13.27 -9.24 33.41
CA ALA A 428 13.65 -9.68 34.75
C ALA A 428 14.89 -8.96 35.30
N ASP A 429 15.92 -8.74 34.48
CA ASP A 429 17.14 -8.01 34.86
C ASP A 429 16.86 -6.54 35.18
N TYR A 430 15.91 -5.92 34.48
CA TYR A 430 15.56 -4.50 34.62
C TYR A 430 14.32 -4.23 35.51
N ALA A 431 13.66 -5.27 36.05
CA ALA A 431 12.47 -5.16 36.89
C ALA A 431 12.66 -4.35 38.19
N ASN A 432 13.91 -4.08 38.59
CA ASN A 432 14.23 -3.24 39.74
C ASN A 432 14.51 -1.77 39.36
N ILE A 433 14.49 -1.43 38.06
CA ILE A 433 14.81 -0.09 37.52
C ILE A 433 13.63 0.52 36.77
N LEU A 434 12.82 -0.31 36.11
CA LEU A 434 11.50 0.02 35.56
C LEU A 434 10.41 -0.48 36.51
#